data_AF-A0A6V7KHW7-F1
#
_entry.id   AF-A0A6V7KHW7-F1
#
_cell.length_a   1.000
_cell.length_b   1.000
_cell.length_c   1.000
_cell.angle_alpha   90.00
_cell.angle_beta   90.00
_cell.angle_gamma   90.00
#
_symmetry.space_group_name_H-M   'P 1'
#
loop_
_entity.id
_entity.type
_entity.pdbx_description
1 polymer ?
#
loop_
_entity_poly.entity_id
_entity_poly.type
_entity_poly.pdbx_seq_one_letter_code
_entity_poly.pdbx_strand_id
1 'polypeptide(L)' 'RLLQMGVYNAELLNNLGLCCFYAQQYDHTISCFERALSLSNDENIAEVWYNISHIAI' A
#
# COMPACT_ATOMS: atom_id res chain seq x y z
N ARG A 1 -4.76 -12.46 -9.10
CA ARG A 1 -5.79 -12.29 -10.15
C ARG A 1 -6.15 -10.82 -10.39
N LEU A 2 -6.38 -9.95 -9.40
CA LEU A 2 -6.66 -8.52 -9.63
C LEU A 2 -5.49 -7.70 -10.22
N LEU A 3 -4.27 -7.89 -9.70
CA LEU A 3 -3.04 -7.29 -10.27
C LEU A 3 -2.77 -7.69 -11.73
N GLN A 4 -3.23 -8.88 -12.14
CA GLN A 4 -3.09 -9.37 -13.53
C GLN A 4 -4.18 -8.83 -14.46
N MET A 5 -5.23 -8.19 -13.92
CA MET A 5 -6.31 -7.56 -14.69
C MET A 5 -6.05 -6.06 -14.94
N GLY A 6 -4.86 -5.56 -14.63
CA GLY A 6 -4.48 -4.17 -14.87
C GLY A 6 -5.11 -3.15 -13.91
N VAL A 7 -5.87 -3.61 -12.90
CA VAL A 7 -6.41 -2.73 -11.85
C VAL A 7 -5.29 -2.40 -10.89
N TYR A 8 -4.77 -1.18 -11.03
CA TYR A 8 -3.61 -0.68 -10.30
C TYR A 8 -3.96 0.69 -9.73
N ASN A 9 -4.35 0.73 -8.46
CA ASN A 9 -4.72 1.95 -7.75
C ASN A 9 -4.08 1.98 -6.35
N ALA A 10 -4.07 3.16 -5.74
CA ALA A 10 -3.44 3.39 -4.45
C ALA A 10 -4.02 2.49 -3.34
N GLU A 11 -5.35 2.35 -3.28
CA GLU A 11 -6.04 1.50 -2.29
C GLU A 11 -5.63 0.03 -2.35
N LEU A 12 -5.54 -0.55 -3.54
CA LEU A 12 -5.16 -1.95 -3.70
C LEU A 12 -3.74 -2.19 -3.18
N LEU A 13 -2.81 -1.27 -3.47
CA LEU A 13 -1.44 -1.35 -3.00
C LEU A 13 -1.32 -1.09 -1.50
N ASN A 14 -2.13 -0.19 -0.97
CA ASN A 14 -2.24 0.07 0.46
C ASN A 14 -2.65 -1.20 1.22
N ASN A 15 -3.70 -1.89 0.75
CA ASN A 15 -4.15 -3.15 1.32
C ASN A 15 -3.13 -4.29 1.14
N LEU A 16 -2.46 -4.35 -0.02
CA LEU A 16 -1.40 -5.33 -0.26
C LEU A 16 -0.22 -5.11 0.69
N GLY A 17 0.17 -3.85 0.93
CA GLY A 17 1.20 -3.48 1.90
C GLY A 17 0.86 -3.97 3.31
N LEU A 18 -0.37 -3.76 3.76
CA LEU A 18 -0.84 -4.31 5.05
C LEU A 18 -0.78 -5.84 5.09
N CYS A 19 -1.22 -6.52 4.03
CA CYS A 19 -1.12 -7.99 3.96
C CYS A 19 0.34 -8.47 4.05
N CYS A 20 1.26 -7.81 3.33
CA CYS A 20 2.69 -8.13 3.40
C CYS A 20 3.26 -7.87 4.80
N PHE A 21 2.82 -6.80 5.48
CA PHE A 21 3.23 -6.49 6.85
C PHE A 21 2.82 -7.59 7.82
N TYR A 22 1.55 -8.00 7.80
CA TYR A 22 1.06 -9.09 8.65
C TYR A 22 1.69 -10.45 8.29
N ALA A 23 2.16 -10.62 7.06
CA ALA A 23 2.93 -11.78 6.62
C ALA A 23 4.44 -11.68 6.94
N GLN A 24 4.89 -10.63 7.64
CA GLN A 24 6.30 -10.36 7.98
C GLN A 24 7.22 -10.18 6.76
N GLN A 25 6.67 -9.86 5.60
CA GLN A 25 7.42 -9.62 4.36
C GLN A 25 7.72 -8.13 4.18
N TYR A 26 8.57 -7.58 5.07
CA TYR A 26 8.78 -6.13 5.17
C TYR A 26 9.34 -5.47 3.91
N ASP A 27 10.20 -6.17 3.16
CA ASP A 27 10.73 -5.65 1.88
C ASP A 27 9.60 -5.38 0.88
N HIS A 28 8.60 -6.27 0.83
CA HIS A 28 7.42 -6.11 -0.03
C HIS A 28 6.45 -5.08 0.52
N THR A 29 6.31 -4.98 1.84
CA THR A 29 5.50 -3.95 2.51
C THR A 29 5.92 -2.55 2.07
N ILE A 30 7.20 -2.22 2.22
CA ILE A 30 7.73 -0.89 1.88
C ILE A 30 7.49 -0.58 0.39
N SER A 31 7.82 -1.52 -0.50
CA SER A 31 7.62 -1.34 -1.94
C SER A 31 6.13 -1.12 -2.30
N CYS A 32 5.21 -1.80 -1.63
CA CYS A 32 3.77 -1.60 -1.86
C CYS A 32 3.31 -0.20 -1.45
N PHE A 33 3.76 0.29 -0.29
CA PHE A 33 3.39 1.63 0.20
C PHE A 33 4.00 2.76 -0.64
N GLU A 34 5.25 2.63 -1.09
CA GLU A 34 5.87 3.60 -2.00
C GLU A 34 5.09 3.72 -3.32
N ARG A 35 4.67 2.56 -3.85
CA ARG A 35 3.85 2.49 -5.06
C ARG A 35 2.42 2.98 -4.82
N ALA A 36 1.86 2.80 -3.62
CA ALA A 36 0.56 3.34 -3.26
C ALA A 36 0.60 4.87 -3.23
N LEU A 37 1.66 5.45 -2.62
CA LEU A 37 1.88 6.89 -2.58
C LEU A 37 2.04 7.49 -3.98
N SER A 38 2.75 6.82 -4.89
CA SER A 38 2.93 7.34 -6.26
C SER A 38 1.66 7.36 -7.10
N LEU A 39 0.66 6.55 -6.76
CA LEU A 39 -0.66 6.52 -7.41
C LEU A 39 -1.72 7.31 -6.65
N SER A 40 -1.40 7.75 -5.44
CA SER A 40 -2.37 8.44 -4.58
C SER A 40 -2.69 9.83 -5.11
N ASN A 41 -3.91 10.27 -4.86
CA ASN A 41 -4.40 11.63 -5.08
C ASN A 41 -4.77 12.26 -3.73
N ASP A 42 -5.18 13.52 -3.72
CA ASP A 42 -5.49 14.26 -2.49
C ASP A 42 -6.58 13.60 -1.61
N GLU A 43 -7.42 12.74 -2.20
CA GLU A 43 -8.50 12.04 -1.50
C GLU A 43 -7.99 10.84 -0.69
N ASN A 44 -7.01 10.09 -1.21
CA ASN A 44 -6.58 8.81 -0.61
C ASN A 44 -5.14 8.84 -0.06
N ILE A 45 -4.34 9.88 -0.34
CA ILE A 45 -2.98 10.01 0.18
C ILE A 45 -2.92 10.01 1.72
N ALA A 46 -3.93 10.61 2.37
CA ALA A 46 -4.04 10.67 3.82
C ALA A 46 -4.17 9.27 4.46
N GLU A 47 -4.96 8.39 3.85
CA GLU A 47 -5.14 7.00 4.33
C GLU A 47 -3.86 6.18 4.15
N VAL A 48 -3.13 6.38 3.05
CA VAL A 48 -1.86 5.70 2.82
C VAL A 48 -0.84 6.10 3.90
N TRP A 49 -0.72 7.39 4.20
CA TRP A 49 0.17 7.87 5.28
C TRP A 49 -0.24 7.40 6.66
N TYR A 50 -1.54 7.32 6.93
CA TYR A 50 -2.05 6.78 8.19
C TYR A 50 -1.60 5.32 8.39
N ASN A 51 -1.73 4.48 7.36
CA ASN A 51 -1.32 3.08 7.42
C ASN A 51 0.20 2.92 7.53
N ILE A 52 1.00 3.74 6.82
CA ILE A 52 2.46 3.75 6.96
C ILE A 52 2.87 4.11 8.39
N SER A 53 2.21 5.11 8.98
CA SER A 53 2.48 5.51 10.36
C SER A 53 2.13 4.41 11.36
N HIS A 54 1.02 3.70 11.13
CA HIS A 54 0.57 2.59 11.97
C HIS A 54 1.56 1.40 11.97
N ILE A 55 2.20 1.09 10.85
CA ILE A 55 3.18 -0.03 10.77
C ILE A 55 4.59 0.36 11.24
N ALA A 56 4.91 1.66 11.31
CA ALA A 56 6.24 2.16 11.66
C ALA A 56 6.44 2.37 13.17
N ILE A 57 5.38 2.25 13.97
CA ILE A 57 5.36 2.30 15.44
C ILE A 57 5.40 0.86 15.98
#